data_AF-A0AAP2MS11-F1
#
_entry.id   AF-A0AAP2MS11-F1
#
_cell.length_a   1.000
_cell.length_b   1.000
_cell.length_c   1.000
_cell.angle_alpha   90.00
_cell.angle_beta   90.00
_cell.angle_gamma   90.00
#
_symmetry.space_group_name_H-M   'P 1'
#
loop_
_entity.id
_entity.type
_entity.pdbx_description
1 polymer ?
#
loop_
_entity_poly.entity_id
_entity_poly.type
_entity_poly.pdbx_seq_one_letter_code
_entity_poly.pdbx_strand_id
1 'polypeptide(L)' 'MSDVLPCPFCGKPPYVAEEIDPDEWWYVACQTPGCILPTAAGHTSIESAIAKWNRRAPASEGEQK' A
#
# COMPACT_ATOMS: atom_id res chain seq x y z
N MET A 1 4.62 -14.68 5.34
CA MET A 1 4.42 -13.22 5.33
C MET A 1 5.01 -12.67 4.05
N SER A 2 4.20 -11.96 3.24
CA SER A 2 4.71 -11.25 2.06
C SER A 2 5.45 -9.99 2.51
N ASP A 3 6.63 -9.73 1.93
CA ASP A 3 7.34 -8.46 2.14
C ASP A 3 6.53 -7.28 1.60
N VAL A 4 6.51 -6.17 2.33
CA VAL A 4 5.83 -4.95 1.90
C VAL A 4 6.66 -4.25 0.81
N LEU A 5 6.06 -3.99 -0.34
CA LEU A 5 6.74 -3.31 -1.45
C LEU A 5 6.92 -1.81 -1.15
N PRO A 6 7.98 -1.16 -1.68
CA PRO A 6 8.12 0.28 -1.61
C PRO A 6 6.94 1.01 -2.26
N CYS A 7 6.80 2.30 -1.95
CA CYS A 7 5.81 3.15 -2.60
C CYS A 7 6.00 3.13 -4.12
N PRO A 8 4.95 2.81 -4.92
CA PRO A 8 5.08 2.71 -6.37
C PRO A 8 5.33 4.05 -7.07
N PHE A 9 5.21 5.18 -6.36
CA PHE A 9 5.38 6.52 -6.94
C PHE A 9 6.72 7.16 -6.59
N CYS A 10 7.17 7.02 -5.34
CA CYS A 10 8.41 7.66 -4.87
C CYS A 10 9.52 6.68 -4.48
N GLY A 11 9.25 5.37 -4.48
CA GLY A 11 10.22 4.32 -4.14
C GLY A 11 10.58 4.24 -2.65
N LYS A 12 10.11 5.16 -1.81
CA LYS A 12 10.41 5.15 -0.37
C LYS A 12 9.65 4.04 0.36
N PRO A 13 10.20 3.53 1.47
CA PRO A 13 9.51 2.53 2.29
C PRO A 13 8.15 3.07 2.76
N PRO A 14 7.09 2.26 2.69
CA PRO A 14 5.80 2.66 3.23
C PRO A 14 5.81 2.61 4.75
N TYR A 15 4.81 3.26 5.31
CA TYR A 15 4.44 3.12 6.70
C TYR A 15 3.35 2.05 6.83
N VAL A 16 3.55 1.10 7.74
CA VAL A 16 2.58 0.07 8.10
C VAL A 16 2.21 0.30 9.55
N ALA A 17 0.92 0.40 9.85
CA ALA A 17 0.46 0.56 11.22
C ALA A 17 -0.93 -0.05 11.43
N GLU A 18 -1.21 -0.29 12.70
CA GLU A 18 -2.53 -0.57 13.23
C GLU A 18 -3.12 0.72 13.82
N GLU A 19 -4.42 0.89 13.66
CA GLU A 19 -5.23 1.91 14.29
C GLU A 19 -6.31 1.22 15.13
N ILE A 20 -6.56 1.76 16.31
CA ILE A 20 -7.51 1.22 17.29
C ILE A 20 -8.48 2.34 17.65
N ASP A 21 -9.34 2.73 16.70
CA ASP A 21 -10.53 3.56 16.94
C ASP A 21 -11.36 3.67 15.63
N PRO A 22 -12.68 3.35 15.61
CA PRO A 22 -13.50 2.72 16.64
C PRO A 22 -13.34 1.18 16.74
N ASP A 23 -12.67 0.54 15.79
CA ASP A 23 -12.33 -0.89 15.76
C ASP A 23 -10.83 -1.05 15.43
N GLU A 24 -10.26 -2.25 15.60
CA GLU A 24 -8.89 -2.53 15.16
C GLU A 24 -8.83 -2.67 13.63
N TRP A 25 -8.00 -1.86 12.97
CA TRP A 25 -7.75 -1.98 11.55
C TRP A 25 -6.31 -1.67 11.19
N TRP A 26 -5.86 -2.27 10.10
CA TRP A 26 -4.53 -2.17 9.55
C TRP A 26 -4.53 -1.30 8.29
N TYR A 27 -3.43 -0.57 8.11
CA TYR A 27 -3.20 0.18 6.91
C TYR A 27 -1.73 0.21 6.49
N VAL A 28 -1.54 0.44 5.20
CA VAL A 28 -0.23 0.74 4.61
C VAL A 28 -0.36 2.05 3.83
N ALA A 29 0.50 3.02 4.12
CA ALA A 29 0.48 4.32 3.48
C ALA A 29 1.87 4.82 3.12
N CYS A 30 1.98 5.66 2.10
CA CYS A 30 3.17 6.50 1.95
C CYS A 30 3.00 7.77 2.77
N GLN A 31 3.93 8.07 3.67
CA GLN A 31 3.95 9.33 4.43
C GLN A 31 5.00 10.32 3.91
N THR A 32 5.54 10.10 2.71
CA THR A 32 6.59 10.97 2.16
C THR A 32 5.99 12.33 1.77
N PRO A 33 6.46 13.44 2.33
CA PRO A 33 6.03 14.77 1.91
C PRO A 33 6.31 14.98 0.42
N GLY A 34 5.31 15.48 -0.32
CA GLY A 34 5.41 15.69 -1.77
C GLY A 34 5.15 14.44 -2.63
N CYS A 35 4.90 13.28 -2.03
CA CYS A 35 4.32 12.14 -2.73
C CYS A 35 2.79 12.28 -2.78
N ILE A 36 2.11 11.45 -3.57
CA ILE A 36 0.64 11.45 -3.67
C ILE A 36 -0.06 10.80 -2.45
N LEU A 37 0.72 10.41 -1.44
CA LEU A 37 0.26 9.79 -0.18
C LEU A 37 -0.75 8.63 -0.41
N PRO A 38 -0.46 7.65 -1.29
CA PRO A 38 -1.36 6.51 -1.46
C PRO A 38 -1.53 5.78 -0.13
N THR A 39 -2.74 5.26 0.09
CA THR A 39 -3.11 4.56 1.33
C THR A 39 -3.98 3.33 1.01
N ALA A 40 -3.67 2.21 1.64
CA ALA A 40 -4.48 0.99 1.68
C ALA A 40 -4.91 0.76 3.14
N ALA A 41 -6.14 1.17 3.48
CA ALA A 41 -6.67 1.23 4.84
C ALA A 41 -7.90 0.33 5.03
N GLY A 42 -8.34 0.18 6.28
CA GLY A 42 -9.57 -0.53 6.65
C GLY A 42 -9.48 -2.06 6.53
N HIS A 43 -8.30 -2.64 6.73
CA HIS A 43 -8.09 -4.08 6.66
C HIS A 43 -8.08 -4.70 8.07
N THR A 44 -8.73 -5.84 8.25
CA THR A 44 -8.80 -6.55 9.55
C THR A 44 -7.52 -7.29 9.91
N SER A 45 -6.49 -7.25 9.07
CA SER A 45 -5.20 -7.93 9.30
C SER A 45 -4.09 -7.27 8.47
N ILE A 46 -2.87 -7.25 9.02
CA ILE A 46 -1.68 -6.71 8.35
C ILE A 46 -1.45 -7.34 6.97
N GLU A 47 -1.67 -8.65 6.81
CA GLU A 47 -1.45 -9.36 5.54
C GLU A 47 -2.40 -8.87 4.44
N SER A 48 -3.65 -8.57 4.78
CA SER A 48 -4.63 -8.06 3.81
C SER A 48 -4.30 -6.63 3.40
N ALA A 49 -3.83 -5.80 4.34
CA ALA A 49 -3.35 -4.45 4.06
C ALA A 49 -2.12 -4.48 3.14
N ILE A 50 -1.16 -5.36 3.41
CA ILE A 50 0.02 -5.55 2.57
C ILE A 50 -0.37 -6.09 1.19
N ALA A 51 -1.28 -7.06 1.09
CA ALA A 51 -1.72 -7.61 -0.18
C ALA A 51 -2.40 -6.54 -1.06
N LYS A 52 -3.25 -5.71 -0.46
CA LYS A 52 -3.87 -4.56 -1.15
C LYS A 52 -2.82 -3.54 -1.55
N TRP A 53 -1.90 -3.21 -0.64
CA TRP A 53 -0.80 -2.29 -0.90
C TRP A 53 0.13 -2.79 -2.00
N ASN A 54 0.38 -4.09 -2.11
CA ASN A 54 1.27 -4.70 -3.08
C ASN A 54 0.59 -4.92 -4.44
N ARG A 55 -0.74 -4.78 -4.53
CA ARG A 55 -1.46 -4.88 -5.80
C ARG A 55 -1.04 -3.73 -6.71
N ARG A 56 -0.45 -4.08 -7.85
CA ARG A 56 -0.11 -3.14 -8.93
C ARG A 56 -1.08 -3.34 -10.08
N ALA A 57 -1.34 -2.30 -10.85
CA ALA A 57 -1.95 -2.50 -12.15
C ALA A 57 -1.02 -3.43 -12.96
N PRO A 58 -1.57 -4.39 -13.73
CA PRO A 58 -0.75 -5.08 -14.71
C PRO A 58 -0.11 -4.00 -15.60
N ALA A 59 1.18 -4.13 -15.90
CA ALA A 59 1.78 -3.28 -16.91
C ALA A 59 0.94 -3.50 -18.17
N SER A 60 0.26 -2.46 -18.65
CA SER A 60 -0.34 -2.52 -19.97
C SER A 60 0.82 -2.70 -20.94
N GLU A 61 1.03 -3.95 -21.40
CA GLU A 61 1.78 -4.19 -22.63
C GLU A 61 1.00 -3.45 -23.72
N GLY A 62 1.46 -2.23 -24.02
CA GLY A 62 0.94 -1.45 -25.13
C GLY A 62 1.15 -2.25 -26.41
N GLU A 63 0.04 -2.59 -27.05
CA GLU A 63 -0.19 -2.47 -28.49
C GLU A 63 1.09 -2.36 -29.32
N GLN A 64 1.71 -3.50 -29.63
CA GLN A 64 2.63 -3.59 -30.78
C GLN A 64 1.75 -3.65 -32.04
N LYS A 65 1.77 -2.55 -32.80
CA LYS A 65 1.29 -2.50 -34.18
C LYS A 65 2.19 -3.31 -35.11
#